data_AF-A0A151QKX8-F1
#
_entry.id   AF-A0A151QKX8-F1
#
_cell.length_a   1.000
_cell.length_b   1.000
_cell.length_c   1.000
_cell.angle_alpha   90.00
_cell.angle_beta   90.00
_cell.angle_gamma   90.00
#
_symmetry.space_group_name_H-M   'P 1'
#
loop_
_entity.id
_entity.type
_entity.pdbx_description
1 polymer ?
#
loop_
_entity_poly.entity_id
_entity_poly.type
_entity_poly.pdbx_seq_one_letter_code
_entity_poly.pdbx_strand_id
1 'polypeptide(L)' 'IGLIHFQLNVGYGNALAIAGLCSQSPGTITIGSALFNSTPPISTEVLTKAFQVDKSTINYLQKQFWYNN' A
#
# COMPACT_ATOMS: atom_id res chain seq x y z
N ILE A 1 6.30 -12.06 12.22
CA ILE A 1 6.03 -10.67 11.77
C ILE A 1 5.36 -10.75 10.40
N GLY A 2 4.29 -9.97 10.21
CA GLY A 2 3.91 -9.46 8.89
C GLY A 2 3.01 -10.34 8.02
N LEU A 3 1.80 -10.68 8.49
CA LEU A 3 0.74 -11.12 7.57
C LEU A 3 0.13 -9.91 6.87
N ILE A 4 -0.01 -10.00 5.55
CA ILE A 4 -0.76 -9.02 4.76
C ILE A 4 -2.24 -9.16 5.12
N HIS A 5 -2.89 -8.05 5.44
CA HIS A 5 -4.31 -7.97 5.70
C HIS A 5 -4.85 -6.64 5.16
N PHE A 6 -6.17 -6.55 5.01
CA PHE A 6 -6.86 -5.36 4.53
C PHE A 6 -8.23 -5.23 5.22
N GLN A 7 -8.79 -4.02 5.19
CA GLN A 7 -10.16 -3.75 5.60
C GLN A 7 -10.90 -3.12 4.43
N LEU A 8 -12.15 -3.53 4.19
CA LEU A 8 -13.02 -3.00 3.14
C LEU A 8 -14.43 -2.86 3.68
N ASN A 9 -14.99 -1.64 3.67
CA ASN A 9 -16.39 -1.43 3.95
C ASN A 9 -17.23 -1.73 2.69
N VAL A 10 -18.05 -2.79 2.75
CA VAL A 10 -18.95 -3.21 1.65
C VAL A 10 -20.41 -2.79 1.88
N GLY A 11 -20.71 -2.10 2.98
CA GLY A 11 -22.05 -1.59 3.31
C GLY A 11 -22.30 -0.19 2.77
N TYR A 12 -23.54 0.28 2.92
CA TYR A 12 -23.98 1.60 2.42
C TYR A 12 -23.74 2.76 3.41
N GLY A 13 -23.29 2.48 4.63
CA GLY A 13 -23.09 3.48 5.69
C GLY A 13 -21.66 3.53 6.21
N ASN A 14 -21.39 4.45 7.14
CA ASN A 14 -20.08 4.58 7.77
C ASN A 14 -19.73 3.34 8.61
N ALA A 15 -18.46 2.94 8.58
CA ALA A 15 -17.92 1.85 9.39
C ALA A 15 -16.78 2.35 10.29
N LEU A 16 -16.62 1.72 11.45
CA LEU A 16 -15.56 2.00 12.41
C LEU A 16 -14.90 0.69 12.83
N ALA A 17 -13.57 0.65 12.88
CA ALA A 17 -12.79 -0.47 13.39
C ALA A 17 -11.89 -0.01 14.53
N ILE A 18 -11.81 -0.82 15.59
CA ILE A 18 -10.91 -0.61 16.73
C ILE A 18 -9.97 -1.83 16.77
N ALA A 19 -8.66 -1.59 16.66
CA ALA A 19 -7.65 -2.65 16.67
C ALA A 19 -6.74 -2.53 17.89
N GLY A 20 -6.51 -3.65 18.58
CA GLY A 20 -5.54 -3.78 19.67
C GLY A 20 -4.31 -4.57 19.21
N LEU A 21 -3.12 -4.07 19.52
CA LEU A 21 -1.85 -4.67 19.11
C LEU A 21 -1.01 -4.97 20.36
N CYS A 22 -0.35 -6.12 20.41
CA CYS A 22 0.46 -6.55 21.58
C CYS A 22 1.87 -5.94 21.59
N SER A 23 2.10 -4.81 20.92
CA SER A 23 3.37 -4.09 20.91
C SER A 23 3.10 -2.60 21.04
N GLN A 24 3.92 -1.92 21.84
CA GLN A 24 3.93 -0.46 21.95
C GLN A 24 4.48 0.23 20.68
N SER A 25 5.23 -0.50 19.86
CA SER A 25 5.73 -0.05 18.56
C SER A 25 5.43 -1.13 17.52
N PRO A 26 4.16 -1.31 17.15
CA PRO A 26 3.77 -2.37 16.23
C PRO A 26 4.28 -2.11 14.80
N GLY A 27 4.48 -0.83 14.45
CA GLY A 27 4.82 -0.39 13.10
C GLY A 27 3.69 -0.67 12.11
N THR A 28 3.68 0.07 11.00
CA THR A 28 2.74 -0.18 9.89
C THR A 28 3.49 0.00 8.59
N ILE A 29 3.28 -0.94 7.66
CA ILE A 29 3.78 -0.85 6.29
C ILE A 29 2.57 -0.87 5.37
N THR A 30 2.20 0.29 4.86
CA THR A 30 1.21 0.39 3.78
C THR A 30 1.87 -0.08 2.50
N ILE A 31 1.63 -1.35 2.12
CA ILE A 31 2.28 -2.04 0.98
C ILE A 31 2.35 -1.15 -0.26
N GLY A 32 1.23 -0.53 -0.53
CA GLY A 32 1.07 0.42 -1.59
C GLY A 32 2.05 1.59 -1.66
N SER A 33 2.03 2.40 -0.61
CA SER A 33 2.96 3.51 -0.44
C SER A 33 4.40 3.01 -0.44
N ALA A 34 4.68 1.86 0.19
CA ALA A 34 6.00 1.27 0.24
C ALA A 34 6.53 0.83 -1.15
N LEU A 35 5.65 0.41 -2.06
CA LEU A 35 6.04 -0.01 -3.41
C LEU A 35 6.11 1.15 -4.40
N PHE A 36 5.13 2.05 -4.38
CA PHE A 36 4.92 3.01 -5.45
C PHE A 36 5.18 4.47 -5.04
N ASN A 37 5.31 4.77 -3.73
CA ASN A 37 5.55 6.13 -3.22
C ASN A 37 6.66 6.15 -2.15
N SER A 38 7.65 5.27 -2.28
CA SER A 38 8.81 5.24 -1.38
C SER A 38 9.78 6.38 -1.68
N THR A 39 10.59 6.75 -0.67
CA THR A 39 11.69 7.71 -0.83
C THR A 39 13.01 7.05 -0.42
N PRO A 40 13.96 6.83 -1.35
CA PRO A 40 13.86 7.06 -2.80
C PRO A 40 12.84 6.10 -3.48
N PRO A 41 12.31 6.44 -4.67
CA PRO A 41 11.40 5.57 -5.41
C PRO A 41 12.08 4.26 -5.80
N ILE A 42 11.34 3.14 -5.73
CA ILE A 42 11.79 1.88 -6.33
C ILE A 42 11.88 2.07 -7.86
N SER A 43 12.94 1.53 -8.47
CA SER A 43 13.13 1.58 -9.91
C SER A 43 11.90 1.05 -10.66
N THR A 44 11.41 1.85 -11.61
CA THR A 44 10.31 1.47 -12.50
C THR A 44 10.60 0.14 -13.20
N GLU A 45 11.85 -0.14 -13.55
CA GLU A 45 12.24 -1.39 -14.24
C GLU A 45 12.10 -2.62 -13.34
N VAL A 46 12.45 -2.48 -12.05
CA VAL A 46 12.28 -3.55 -11.06
C VAL A 46 10.80 -3.86 -10.88
N LEU A 47 9.96 -2.83 -10.71
CA LEU A 47 8.51 -3.01 -10.55
C LEU A 47 7.87 -3.57 -11.83
N THR A 48 8.25 -3.08 -13.01
CA THR A 48 7.77 -3.58 -14.31
C THR A 48 8.03 -5.09 -14.43
N LYS A 49 9.25 -5.53 -14.07
CA LYS A 49 9.61 -6.95 -14.12
C LYS A 49 8.89 -7.79 -13.06
N ALA A 50 8.76 -7.27 -11.84
CA ALA A 50 8.11 -7.98 -10.74
C ALA A 50 6.61 -8.18 -10.97
N PHE A 51 5.93 -7.16 -11.48
CA PHE A 51 4.49 -7.17 -11.73
C PHE A 51 4.12 -7.66 -13.13
N GLN A 52 5.08 -7.82 -14.04
CA GLN A 52 4.87 -8.26 -15.43
C GLN A 52 3.88 -7.38 -16.20
N VAL A 53 3.91 -6.08 -15.92
CA VAL A 53 3.13 -5.05 -16.61
C VAL A 53 4.07 -4.10 -17.33
N ASP A 54 3.54 -3.21 -18.16
CA ASP A 54 4.35 -2.23 -18.88
C ASP A 54 4.77 -1.05 -17.99
N LYS A 55 5.79 -0.31 -18.45
CA LYS A 55 6.34 0.85 -17.71
C LYS A 55 5.29 1.95 -17.48
N SER A 56 4.32 2.13 -18.37
CA SER A 56 3.31 3.19 -18.23
C SER A 56 2.34 2.89 -17.09
N THR A 57 1.97 1.62 -16.89
CA THR A 57 1.18 1.17 -15.74
C THR A 57 1.92 1.44 -14.43
N ILE A 58 3.22 1.10 -14.33
CA ILE A 58 4.00 1.39 -13.12
C ILE A 58 4.14 2.89 -12.88
N ASN A 59 4.45 3.67 -13.92
CA ASN A 59 4.55 5.13 -13.81
C ASN A 59 3.22 5.76 -13.37
N TYR A 60 2.09 5.22 -13.81
CA TYR A 60 0.77 5.65 -13.35
C TYR A 60 0.57 5.36 -11.86
N LEU A 61 0.91 4.15 -11.40
CA LEU A 61 0.80 3.75 -9.99
C LEU A 61 1.72 4.59 -9.09
N GLN A 62 2.93 4.91 -9.54
CA GLN A 62 3.89 5.74 -8.80
C GLN A 62 3.46 7.21 -8.67
N LYS A 63 2.54 7.68 -9.52
CA LYS A 63 1.96 9.04 -9.45
C LYS A 63 0.70 9.12 -8.59
N GLN A 64 0.11 7.99 -8.21
CA GLN A 64 -1.06 8.01 -7.34
C GLN A 64 -0.67 8.49 -5.95
N PHE A 65 -1.56 9.22 -5.27
CA PHE A 65 -1.38 9.66 -3.89
C PHE A 65 -2.15 8.73 -2.94
N TRP A 66 -1.47 8.17 -1.94
CA TRP A 66 -1.99 7.08 -1.10
C TRP A 66 -2.25 7.54 0.34
N TYR A 67 -2.23 8.86 0.57
CA TYR A 67 -2.42 9.48 1.89
C TYR A 67 -3.90 9.63 2.29
N ASN A 68 -4.84 9.49 1.35
CA ASN A 68 -6.26 9.79 1.54
C ASN A 68 -7.18 8.56 1.61
N ASN A 69 -6.67 7.41 2.09
CA ASN A 69 -7.51 6.25 2.40
C ASN A 69 -7.86 6.21 3.89
#